data_AF-K2BSG5-F1
#
_entry.id   AF-K2BSG5-F1
#
_cell.length_a   1.000
_cell.length_b   1.000
_cell.length_c   1.000
_cell.angle_alpha   90.00
_cell.angle_beta   90.00
_cell.angle_gamma   90.00
#
_symmetry.space_group_name_H-M   'P 1'
#
loop_
_entity.id
_entity.type
_entity.pdbx_description
1 polymer ?
#
loop_
_entity_poly.entity_id
_entity_poly.type
_entity_poly.pdbx_seq_one_letter_code
_entity_poly.pdbx_strand_id
1 'polypeptide(L)'
;LTDLGFSLTIYANEPENAETAQSVISEAISCFERAEKIKPEYEPLYSNWAVTLFSNKDYAGAWDKIGKAEALGGKTVNPMFVKDLESKMPRPAR
;
A
#
# COMPACT_ATOMS: atom_id res chain seq x y z
N LEU A 1 15.53 -2.10 8.25
CA LEU A 1 14.31 -1.27 8.41
C LEU A 1 14.34 0.00 7.53
N THR A 2 15.38 0.19 6.73
CA THR A 2 15.53 1.29 5.76
C THR A 2 14.98 0.98 4.36
N ASP A 3 14.54 -0.26 4.08
CA ASP A 3 14.07 -0.67 2.75
C ASP A 3 12.72 -0.09 2.32
N LEU A 4 11.86 0.30 3.27
CA LEU A 4 10.57 0.95 2.95
C LEU A 4 10.74 2.38 2.43
N GLY A 5 11.75 3.10 2.93
CA GLY A 5 12.07 4.43 2.41
C GLY A 5 12.56 4.35 0.97
N PHE A 6 13.48 3.42 0.68
CA PHE A 6 14.09 3.26 -0.63
C PHE A 6 13.07 2.90 -1.73
N SER A 7 12.14 1.98 -1.45
CA SER A 7 11.09 1.57 -2.41
C SER A 7 10.09 2.69 -2.73
N LEU A 8 9.71 3.52 -1.76
CA LEU A 8 8.89 4.71 -2.01
C LEU A 8 9.64 5.77 -2.83
N THR A 9 10.96 5.93 -2.64
CA THR A 9 11.79 6.81 -3.46
C THR A 9 11.89 6.32 -4.91
N ILE A 10 11.91 5.00 -5.15
CA ILE A 10 11.83 4.44 -6.51
C ILE A 10 10.49 4.78 -7.16
N TYR A 11 9.38 4.65 -6.42
CA TYR A 11 8.05 5.05 -6.92
C TYR A 11 7.95 6.56 -7.22
N ALA A 12 8.61 7.39 -6.42
CA ALA A 12 8.57 8.85 -6.57
C ALA A 12 9.47 9.37 -7.70
N ASN A 13 10.55 8.66 -8.04
CA ASN A 13 11.55 9.19 -8.98
C ASN A 13 11.34 8.81 -10.45
N GLU A 14 10.68 7.71 -10.82
CA GLU A 14 10.37 7.45 -12.25
C GLU A 14 9.09 6.62 -12.43
N PRO A 15 8.24 6.99 -13.42
CA PRO A 15 8.29 6.22 -14.65
C PRO A 15 8.17 7.06 -15.93
N GLU A 16 9.17 6.98 -16.80
CA GLU A 16 9.10 7.48 -18.19
C GLU A 16 8.12 6.67 -19.07
N ASN A 17 7.58 5.52 -18.61
CA ASN A 17 6.62 4.67 -19.36
C ASN A 17 5.73 3.79 -18.46
N ALA A 18 4.56 3.34 -18.95
CA ALA A 18 3.61 2.51 -18.18
C ALA A 18 4.13 1.09 -17.86
N GLU A 19 5.00 0.53 -18.70
CA GLU A 19 5.59 -0.80 -18.49
C GLU A 19 6.56 -0.81 -17.30
N THR A 20 7.33 0.26 -17.12
CA THR A 20 8.25 0.40 -15.97
C THR A 20 7.47 0.64 -14.68
N ALA A 21 6.37 1.39 -14.72
CA ALA A 21 5.48 1.58 -13.57
C ALA A 21 4.94 0.25 -13.02
N GLN A 22 4.50 -0.66 -13.89
CA GLN A 22 3.97 -1.97 -13.46
C GLN A 22 5.04 -2.85 -12.81
N SER A 23 6.27 -2.83 -13.35
CA SER A 23 7.41 -3.54 -12.76
C SER A 23 7.73 -3.00 -11.36
N VAL A 24 7.80 -1.68 -11.21
CA VAL A 24 8.08 -1.01 -9.93
C VAL A 24 7.00 -1.32 -8.88
N ILE A 25 5.73 -1.30 -9.27
CA ILE A 25 4.63 -1.67 -8.38
C ILE A 25 4.77 -3.11 -7.90
N SER A 26 5.12 -4.03 -8.82
CA SER A 26 5.28 -5.46 -8.49
C SER A 26 6.45 -5.68 -7.51
N GLU A 27 7.56 -4.98 -7.72
CA GLU A 27 8.71 -5.01 -6.81
C GLU A 27 8.36 -4.44 -5.43
N ALA A 28 7.62 -3.33 -5.37
CA ALA A 28 7.17 -2.74 -4.12
C ALA A 28 6.28 -3.71 -3.32
N ILE A 29 5.35 -4.39 -3.98
CA ILE A 29 4.49 -5.42 -3.36
C ILE A 29 5.35 -6.56 -2.78
N SER A 30 6.33 -7.07 -3.53
CA SER A 30 7.26 -8.11 -3.04
C SER A 30 8.05 -7.66 -1.81
N CYS A 31 8.49 -6.39 -1.79
CA CYS A 31 9.11 -5.80 -0.61
C CYS A 31 8.18 -5.75 0.60
N PHE A 32 6.90 -5.39 0.40
CA PHE A 32 5.91 -5.37 1.49
C PHE A 32 5.63 -6.77 2.04
N GLU A 33 5.52 -7.79 1.19
CA GLU A 33 5.35 -9.19 1.62
C GLU A 33 6.55 -9.69 2.45
N ARG A 34 7.77 -9.31 2.06
CA ARG A 34 8.97 -9.61 2.85
C ARG A 34 8.97 -8.85 4.17
N ALA A 35 8.58 -7.58 4.17
CA ALA A 35 8.50 -6.77 5.38
C ALA A 35 7.45 -7.30 6.36
N GLU A 36 6.29 -7.78 5.86
CA GLU A 36 5.23 -8.40 6.67
C GLU A 36 5.77 -9.64 7.40
N LYS A 37 6.58 -10.47 6.73
CA LYS A 37 7.21 -11.65 7.36
C LYS A 37 8.20 -11.28 8.47
N ILE A 38 8.84 -10.12 8.38
CA ILE A 38 9.83 -9.67 9.37
C ILE A 38 9.16 -8.97 10.55
N LYS A 39 8.17 -8.10 10.28
CA LYS A 39 7.41 -7.34 11.30
C LYS A 39 5.94 -7.25 10.90
N PRO A 40 5.13 -8.28 11.20
CA PRO A 40 3.71 -8.28 10.86
C PRO A 40 2.92 -7.22 11.64
N GLU A 41 3.44 -6.73 12.76
CA GLU A 41 2.80 -5.71 13.61
C GLU A 41 3.17 -4.27 13.22
N TYR A 42 3.98 -4.07 12.17
CA TYR A 42 4.37 -2.74 11.73
C TYR A 42 3.23 -2.07 10.95
N GLU A 43 2.27 -1.47 11.65
CA GLU A 43 1.08 -0.83 11.07
C GLU A 43 1.34 0.10 9.86
N PRO A 44 2.38 0.97 9.84
CA PRO A 44 2.67 1.84 8.70
C PRO A 44 2.99 1.08 7.40
N LEU A 45 3.41 -0.19 7.50
CA LEU A 45 3.60 -1.07 6.35
C LEU A 45 2.33 -1.17 5.50
N TYR A 46 1.21 -1.44 6.17
CA TYR A 46 -0.05 -1.75 5.51
C TYR A 46 -0.70 -0.50 4.93
N SER A 47 -0.56 0.66 5.58
CA SER A 47 -0.99 1.94 5.04
C SER A 47 -0.24 2.28 3.74
N ASN A 48 1.09 2.11 3.71
CA ASN A 48 1.87 2.34 2.50
C ASN A 48 1.53 1.33 1.39
N TRP A 49 1.36 0.06 1.74
CA TRP A 49 0.97 -0.98 0.80
C TRP A 49 -0.41 -0.70 0.20
N ALA A 50 -1.38 -0.25 1.01
CA ALA A 50 -2.70 0.14 0.53
C ALA A 50 -2.63 1.26 -0.52
N VAL A 51 -1.78 2.27 -0.29
CA VAL A 51 -1.58 3.38 -1.24
C VAL A 51 -0.98 2.86 -2.56
N THR A 52 0.02 1.98 -2.51
CA THR A 52 0.59 1.37 -3.73
C THR A 52 -0.45 0.58 -4.52
N LEU A 53 -1.30 -0.20 -3.84
CA LEU A 53 -2.37 -0.96 -4.47
C LEU A 53 -3.44 -0.05 -5.08
N PHE A 54 -3.80 1.04 -4.38
CA PHE A 54 -4.71 2.06 -4.91
C PHE A 54 -4.17 2.70 -6.20
N SER A 55 -2.88 3.04 -6.24
CA SER A 55 -2.23 3.54 -7.46
C SER A 55 -2.25 2.51 -8.60
N ASN A 56 -2.13 1.23 -8.27
CA ASN A 56 -2.28 0.11 -9.22
C ASN A 56 -3.74 -0.19 -9.59
N LYS A 57 -4.71 0.60 -9.10
CA LYS A 57 -6.17 0.39 -9.23
C LYS A 57 -6.67 -0.93 -8.62
N ASP A 58 -5.86 -1.59 -7.80
CA ASP A 58 -6.28 -2.73 -6.99
C ASP A 58 -6.93 -2.24 -5.70
N TYR A 59 -8.16 -1.78 -5.83
CA TYR A 59 -8.93 -1.23 -4.72
C TYR A 59 -9.33 -2.30 -3.69
N ALA A 60 -9.54 -3.54 -4.13
CA ALA A 60 -9.86 -4.65 -3.24
C ALA A 60 -8.66 -5.00 -2.36
N GLY A 61 -7.47 -5.10 -2.94
CA GLY A 61 -6.22 -5.28 -2.20
C GLY A 61 -5.94 -4.10 -1.26
N ALA A 62 -6.20 -2.86 -1.69
CA ALA A 62 -6.06 -1.69 -0.83
C ALA A 62 -6.95 -1.79 0.42
N TRP A 63 -8.21 -2.21 0.27
CA TRP A 63 -9.12 -2.42 1.41
C TRP A 63 -8.66 -3.52 2.37
N ASP A 64 -8.10 -4.63 1.86
CA ASP A 64 -7.48 -5.68 2.69
C ASP A 64 -6.39 -5.10 3.58
N LYS A 65 -5.47 -4.30 2.99
CA LYS A 65 -4.38 -3.69 3.76
C LYS A 65 -4.85 -2.63 4.73
N ILE A 66 -5.86 -1.82 4.38
CA ILE A 66 -6.49 -0.89 5.34
C ILE A 66 -7.10 -1.66 6.51
N GLY A 67 -7.77 -2.79 6.27
CA GLY A 67 -8.30 -3.65 7.32
C GLY A 67 -7.21 -4.17 8.27
N LYS A 68 -6.06 -4.60 7.72
CA LYS A 68 -4.88 -5.00 8.52
C LYS A 68 -4.30 -3.84 9.33
N ALA A 69 -4.16 -2.65 8.72
CA ALA A 69 -3.65 -1.46 9.40
C ALA A 69 -4.55 -1.08 10.60
N GLU A 70 -5.87 -1.06 10.39
CA GLU A 70 -6.85 -0.80 11.44
C GLU A 70 -6.82 -1.85 12.56
N ALA A 71 -6.63 -3.13 12.23
CA ALA A 71 -6.50 -4.19 13.22
C ALA A 71 -5.26 -4.00 14.13
N LEU A 72 -4.24 -3.30 13.63
CA LEU A 72 -3.03 -2.93 14.37
C LEU A 72 -3.12 -1.54 15.02
N GLY A 73 -4.31 -0.92 15.00
CA GLY A 73 -4.61 0.36 15.65
C GLY A 73 -4.86 1.52 14.69
N GLY A 74 -4.62 1.36 13.39
CA GLY A 74 -5.04 2.29 12.34
C GLY A 74 -4.50 3.73 12.46
N LYS A 75 -3.37 3.92 13.13
CA LYS A 75 -2.83 5.25 13.45
C LYS A 75 -2.28 5.97 12.22
N THR A 76 -1.84 5.25 11.20
CA THR A 76 -1.31 5.84 9.96
C THR A 76 -2.29 5.81 8.81
N VAL A 77 -3.48 5.22 9.00
CA VAL A 77 -4.54 5.22 7.99
C VAL A 77 -5.06 6.65 7.83
N ASN A 78 -4.76 7.26 6.68
CA ASN A 78 -5.21 8.61 6.38
C ASN A 78 -6.73 8.62 6.07
N PRO A 79 -7.56 9.34 6.85
CA PRO A 79 -9.01 9.38 6.62
C PRO A 79 -9.42 9.92 5.24
N MET A 80 -8.62 10.80 4.64
CA MET A 80 -8.87 11.31 3.30
C MET A 80 -8.63 10.24 2.24
N PHE A 81 -7.55 9.45 2.40
CA PHE A 81 -7.29 8.29 1.55
C PHE A 81 -8.42 7.26 1.63
N VAL A 82 -8.96 6.99 2.81
CA VAL A 82 -10.11 6.09 2.99
C VAL A 82 -11.33 6.57 2.20
N LYS A 83 -11.62 7.89 2.22
CA LYS A 83 -12.70 8.47 1.41
C LYS A 83 -12.44 8.37 -0.09
N ASP A 84 -11.20 8.59 -0.52
CA ASP A 84 -10.82 8.45 -1.93
C ASP A 84 -10.97 7.00 -2.40
N LEU A 85 -10.57 6.04 -1.56
CA LEU A 85 -10.73 4.62 -1.82
C LEU A 85 -12.22 4.21 -1.85
N GLU A 86 -13.03 4.70 -0.90
CA GLU A 86 -14.48 4.47 -0.85
C GLU A 86 -15.21 5.02 -2.08
N SER A 87 -14.78 6.16 -2.59
CA SER A 87 -15.28 6.75 -3.84
C SER A 87 -14.98 5.88 -5.08
N LYS A 88 -13.87 5.13 -5.07
CA LYS A 88 -13.51 4.21 -6.15
C LYS A 88 -14.16 2.84 -6.01
N MET A 89 -14.23 2.33 -4.78
CA MET A 89 -14.80 1.04 -4.45
C MET A 89 -15.38 1.12 -3.03
N PRO A 90 -16.69 0.88 -2.85
CA PRO A 90 -17.28 0.88 -1.52
C PRO A 90 -16.61 -0.18 -0.65
N ARG A 91 -16.52 0.12 0.64
CA ARG A 91 -15.84 -0.75 1.60
C ARG A 91 -16.44 -2.17 1.59
N PRO A 92 -15.64 -3.23 1.38
CA PRO A 92 -16.13 -4.60 1.41
C PRO A 92 -16.73 -4.92 2.78
N ALA A 93 -17.81 -5.70 2.79
CA ALA A 93 -18.35 -6.26 4.02
C ALA A 93 -17.27 -7.17 4.66
N ARG A 94 -17.03 -6.98 5.96
CA ARG A 94 -16.12 -7.81 6.76
C ARG A 94 -16.73 -9.17 7.06
#